data_AF-R5G2W4-F1
#
_entry.id   AF-R5G2W4-F1
#
_cell.length_a   1.000
_cell.length_b   1.000
_cell.length_c   1.000
_cell.angle_alpha   90.00
_cell.angle_beta   90.00
_cell.angle_gamma   90.00
#
_symmetry.space_group_name_H-M   'P 1'
#
loop_
_entity.id
_entity.type
_entity.pdbx_description
1 polymer ?
#
loop_
_entity_poly.entity_id
_entity_poly.type
_entity_poly.pdbx_seq_one_letter_code
_entity_poly.pdbx_strand_id
1 'polypeptide(L)'
;MYKKFILFVAFALSALSCFAQEPPIQRSADNVAFRDSIANFLKLEGYVPSIDEDGDIEFKKEGSTYFVIVVDDEAPFYVQFTYYLGMDEDTDQVAMLKAMNETNRDNRCIKCSIVDKDLLWITIESYDATVAEFGKTYDLYLEHLSESGVILAQAYNKYSKEKTNQSK
;
A
#
# COMPACT_ATOMS: atom_id res chain seq x y z
N MET A 1 -34.57 -10.87 -43.48
CA MET A 1 -33.19 -11.23 -43.05
C MET A 1 -32.60 -10.32 -41.98
N TYR A 2 -32.95 -9.03 -41.90
CA TYR A 2 -32.37 -8.09 -40.92
C TYR A 2 -32.75 -8.31 -39.44
N LYS A 3 -33.95 -8.83 -39.13
CA LYS A 3 -34.40 -9.02 -37.74
C LYS A 3 -33.61 -10.07 -36.94
N LYS A 4 -33.04 -11.10 -37.60
CA LYS A 4 -32.21 -12.12 -36.95
C LYS A 4 -30.78 -11.63 -36.66
N PHE A 5 -30.29 -10.67 -37.43
CA PHE A 5 -28.94 -10.11 -37.27
C PHE A 5 -28.87 -9.08 -36.12
N ILE A 6 -29.94 -8.28 -35.94
CA ILE A 6 -30.05 -7.32 -34.84
C ILE A 6 -30.10 -8.02 -33.47
N LEU A 7 -30.76 -9.19 -33.40
CA LEU A 7 -30.85 -9.97 -32.16
C LEU A 7 -29.50 -10.55 -31.71
N PHE A 8 -28.60 -10.86 -32.66
CA PHE A 8 -27.26 -11.39 -32.38
C PHE A 8 -26.28 -10.30 -31.90
N VAL A 9 -26.39 -9.08 -32.45
CA VAL A 9 -25.55 -7.94 -32.05
C VAL A 9 -25.94 -7.44 -30.64
N ALA A 10 -27.24 -7.47 -30.29
CA ALA A 10 -27.70 -7.10 -28.96
C ALA A 10 -27.23 -8.07 -27.85
N PHE A 11 -27.12 -9.37 -28.16
CA PHE A 11 -26.62 -10.39 -27.23
C PHE A 11 -25.08 -10.33 -27.05
N ALA A 12 -24.36 -9.91 -28.09
CA ALA A 12 -22.91 -9.73 -28.04
C ALA A 12 -22.49 -8.46 -27.25
N LEU A 13 -23.31 -7.40 -27.26
CA LEU A 13 -23.05 -6.17 -26.50
C LEU A 13 -23.28 -6.32 -24.99
N SER A 14 -24.22 -7.18 -24.56
CA SER A 14 -24.42 -7.48 -23.13
C SER A 14 -23.31 -8.33 -22.51
N ALA A 15 -22.53 -9.03 -23.34
CA ALA A 15 -21.39 -9.83 -22.89
C ALA A 15 -20.12 -8.98 -22.64
N LEU A 16 -20.04 -7.76 -23.19
CA LEU A 16 -18.91 -6.84 -22.96
C LEU A 16 -19.00 -6.07 -21.64
N SER A 17 -20.17 -6.04 -21.00
CA SER A 17 -20.39 -5.39 -19.70
C SER A 17 -20.03 -6.25 -18.49
N CYS A 18 -19.46 -7.44 -18.70
CA CYS A 18 -18.92 -8.28 -17.63
C CYS A 18 -17.40 -8.08 -17.50
N PHE A 19 -16.95 -6.83 -17.40
CA PHE A 19 -15.78 -6.59 -16.58
C PHE A 19 -16.32 -6.65 -15.14
N ALA A 20 -16.07 -7.78 -14.48
CA ALA A 20 -16.39 -7.91 -13.07
C ALA A 20 -15.59 -6.83 -12.33
N GLN A 21 -16.24 -5.72 -11.98
CA GLN A 21 -15.72 -4.85 -10.95
C GLN A 21 -15.67 -5.71 -9.69
N GLU A 22 -14.48 -5.88 -9.13
CA GLU A 22 -14.34 -6.66 -7.91
C GLU A 22 -15.31 -6.07 -6.88
N PRO A 23 -16.17 -6.90 -6.27
CA PRO A 23 -17.09 -6.40 -5.27
C PRO A 23 -16.26 -5.77 -4.14
N PRO A 24 -16.66 -4.60 -3.62
CA PRO A 24 -15.93 -3.96 -2.53
C PRO A 24 -15.76 -4.95 -1.38
N ILE A 25 -14.58 -4.94 -0.77
CA ILE A 25 -14.25 -5.85 0.33
C ILE A 25 -15.27 -5.64 1.45
N GLN A 26 -16.13 -6.65 1.66
CA GLN A 26 -17.14 -6.62 2.70
C GLN A 26 -16.45 -6.86 4.05
N ARG A 27 -16.19 -5.78 4.80
CA ARG A 27 -15.60 -5.85 6.14
C ARG A 27 -16.65 -6.06 7.23
N SER A 28 -16.23 -6.66 8.36
CA SER A 28 -17.07 -6.77 9.56
C SER A 28 -17.36 -5.41 10.21
N ALA A 29 -18.36 -5.35 11.09
CA ALA A 29 -18.65 -4.15 11.87
C ALA A 29 -17.50 -3.79 12.84
N ASP A 30 -16.81 -4.79 13.38
CA ASP A 30 -15.71 -4.61 14.33
C ASP A 30 -14.46 -4.04 13.64
N ASN A 31 -14.13 -4.55 12.45
CA ASN A 31 -13.07 -3.98 11.62
C ASN A 31 -13.39 -2.53 11.25
N VAL A 32 -14.60 -2.25 10.75
CA VAL A 32 -15.03 -0.89 10.38
C VAL A 32 -14.91 0.06 11.58
N ALA A 33 -15.38 -0.37 12.76
CA ALA A 33 -15.29 0.43 13.97
C ALA A 33 -13.84 0.70 14.40
N PHE A 34 -12.95 -0.29 14.29
CA PHE A 34 -11.54 -0.15 14.60
C PHE A 34 -10.82 0.76 13.60
N ARG A 35 -11.01 0.57 12.29
CA ARG A 35 -10.50 1.43 11.23
C ARG A 35 -10.94 2.88 11.43
N ASP A 36 -12.22 3.11 11.68
CA ASP A 36 -12.75 4.47 11.88
C ASP A 36 -12.18 5.12 13.15
N SER A 37 -11.85 4.31 14.16
CA SER A 37 -11.14 4.77 15.36
C SER A 37 -9.71 5.21 15.04
N ILE A 38 -8.97 4.47 14.21
CA ILE A 38 -7.65 4.89 13.72
C ILE A 38 -7.76 6.17 12.88
N ALA A 39 -8.73 6.26 11.97
CA ALA A 39 -8.92 7.46 11.16
C ALA A 39 -9.22 8.70 12.03
N ASN A 40 -10.00 8.54 13.10
CA ASN A 40 -10.23 9.62 14.06
C ASN A 40 -8.97 9.95 14.88
N PHE A 41 -8.19 8.96 15.28
CA PHE A 41 -6.88 9.17 15.91
C PHE A 41 -5.97 10.02 15.01
N LEU A 42 -5.82 9.67 13.73
CA LEU A 42 -5.01 10.44 12.77
C LEU A 42 -5.52 11.88 12.58
N LYS A 43 -6.83 12.13 12.64
CA LYS A 43 -7.39 13.49 12.63
C LYS A 43 -6.97 14.29 13.87
N LEU A 44 -6.94 13.65 15.04
CA LEU A 44 -6.49 14.28 16.28
C LEU A 44 -4.99 14.59 16.26
N GLU A 45 -4.19 13.76 15.59
CA GLU A 45 -2.78 14.00 15.30
C GLU A 45 -2.55 15.12 14.25
N GLY A 46 -3.63 15.68 13.67
CA GLY A 46 -3.56 16.82 12.75
C GLY A 46 -3.52 16.47 11.26
N TYR A 47 -3.73 15.20 10.91
CA TYR A 47 -3.82 14.77 9.52
C TYR A 47 -5.25 14.87 8.96
N VAL A 48 -5.37 14.77 7.65
CA VAL A 48 -6.67 14.72 6.93
C VAL A 48 -6.80 13.35 6.26
N PRO A 49 -7.16 12.29 7.01
CA PRO A 49 -7.31 10.95 6.45
C PRO A 49 -8.59 10.81 5.64
N SER A 50 -8.54 10.00 4.59
CA SER A 50 -9.67 9.53 3.78
C SER A 50 -9.73 8.01 3.79
N ILE A 51 -10.92 7.46 3.54
CA ILE A 51 -11.10 6.02 3.30
C ILE A 51 -11.14 5.82 1.78
N ASP A 52 -10.26 4.98 1.24
CA ASP A 52 -10.19 4.71 -0.20
C ASP A 52 -11.26 3.69 -0.67
N GLU A 53 -11.18 3.29 -1.94
CA GLU A 53 -12.15 2.37 -2.55
C GLU A 53 -12.10 0.96 -1.96
N ASP A 54 -10.91 0.50 -1.57
CA ASP A 54 -10.70 -0.77 -0.88
C ASP A 54 -11.06 -0.65 0.61
N GLY A 55 -11.23 0.57 1.09
CA GLY A 55 -11.66 0.96 2.41
C GLY A 55 -10.52 0.99 3.43
N ASP A 56 -9.30 1.23 2.96
CA ASP A 56 -8.11 1.50 3.76
C ASP A 56 -7.99 2.99 4.05
N ILE A 57 -7.21 3.34 5.08
CA ILE A 57 -7.05 4.73 5.51
C ILE A 57 -5.87 5.33 4.77
N GLU A 58 -6.11 6.25 3.84
CA GLU A 58 -5.08 7.06 3.19
C GLU A 58 -4.88 8.38 3.95
N PHE A 59 -3.63 8.81 4.17
CA PHE A 59 -3.32 10.17 4.61
C PHE A 59 -1.95 10.64 4.08
N LYS A 60 -1.68 11.94 4.17
CA LYS A 60 -0.43 12.55 3.71
C LYS A 60 0.35 13.23 4.82
N LYS A 61 1.68 13.13 4.77
CA LYS A 61 2.63 13.89 5.58
C LYS A 61 3.79 14.32 4.69
N GLU A 62 4.11 15.62 4.69
CA GLU A 62 5.28 16.18 3.99
C GLU A 62 5.39 15.81 2.49
N GLY A 63 4.24 15.63 1.83
CA GLY A 63 4.18 15.23 0.40
C GLY A 63 4.20 13.72 0.16
N SER A 64 4.47 12.92 1.19
CA SER A 64 4.40 11.46 1.16
C SER A 64 3.00 10.95 1.47
N THR A 65 2.57 9.89 0.79
CA THR A 65 1.31 9.19 1.03
C THR A 65 1.55 7.97 1.91
N TYR A 66 0.71 7.80 2.92
CA TYR A 66 0.71 6.66 3.83
C TYR A 66 -0.67 6.00 3.86
N PHE A 67 -0.67 4.69 4.09
CA PHE A 67 -1.87 3.89 4.23
C PHE A 67 -1.87 3.16 5.57
N VAL A 68 -3.04 3.03 6.21
CA VAL A 68 -3.27 2.08 7.30
C VAL A 68 -4.38 1.12 6.90
N ILE A 69 -4.02 -0.16 6.82
CA ILE A 69 -4.84 -1.25 6.31
C ILE A 69 -5.19 -2.13 7.51
N VAL A 70 -6.48 -2.35 7.76
CA VAL A 70 -6.98 -3.27 8.80
C VAL A 70 -7.50 -4.51 8.11
N VAL A 71 -6.78 -5.63 8.27
CA VAL A 71 -7.02 -6.84 7.47
C VAL A 71 -8.03 -7.77 8.14
N ASP A 72 -7.90 -7.99 9.45
CA ASP A 72 -8.72 -8.99 10.15
C ASP A 72 -10.12 -8.45 10.50
N ASP A 73 -11.10 -9.34 10.59
CA ASP A 73 -12.47 -8.98 10.95
C ASP A 73 -12.69 -8.78 12.45
N GLU A 74 -11.80 -9.30 13.31
CA GLU A 74 -11.95 -9.28 14.77
C GLU A 74 -10.60 -9.02 15.48
N ALA A 75 -10.65 -8.56 16.73
CA ALA A 75 -9.46 -8.25 17.51
C ALA A 75 -8.73 -9.53 18.01
N PRO A 76 -7.38 -9.50 18.15
CA PRO A 76 -6.48 -8.42 17.74
C PRO A 76 -6.41 -8.31 16.22
N PHE A 77 -6.44 -7.09 15.71
CA PHE A 77 -6.44 -6.83 14.28
C PHE A 77 -5.02 -6.88 13.73
N TYR A 78 -4.78 -7.63 12.66
CA TYR A 78 -3.59 -7.46 11.85
C TYR A 78 -3.68 -6.14 11.07
N VAL A 79 -2.72 -5.24 11.35
CA VAL A 79 -2.63 -3.90 10.79
C VAL A 79 -1.37 -3.78 9.95
N GLN A 80 -1.50 -3.22 8.76
CA GLN A 80 -0.36 -2.80 7.94
C GLN A 80 -0.31 -1.28 7.90
N PHE A 81 0.81 -0.70 8.33
CA PHE A 81 1.09 0.72 8.20
C PHE A 81 2.15 0.91 7.12
N THR A 82 1.73 1.50 6.01
CA THR A 82 2.48 1.47 4.75
C THR A 82 2.83 2.87 4.27
N TYR A 83 4.07 3.03 3.82
CA TYR A 83 4.53 4.15 3.01
C TYR A 83 4.51 3.76 1.53
N TYR A 84 3.73 4.49 0.73
CA TYR A 84 3.57 4.31 -0.71
C TYR A 84 4.69 5.00 -1.49
N LEU A 85 5.37 4.25 -2.36
CA LEU A 85 6.42 4.76 -3.25
C LEU A 85 6.17 4.32 -4.70
N GLY A 86 5.98 5.29 -5.58
CA GLY A 86 5.94 5.05 -7.02
C GLY A 86 7.33 4.72 -7.58
N MET A 87 7.38 3.89 -8.60
CA MET A 87 8.57 3.52 -9.36
C MET A 87 8.42 3.94 -10.82
N ASP A 88 9.43 4.61 -11.36
CA ASP A 88 9.45 4.98 -12.78
C ASP A 88 9.57 3.73 -13.67
N GLU A 89 9.07 3.81 -14.91
CA GLU A 89 9.09 2.68 -15.85
C GLU A 89 10.50 2.16 -16.16
N ASP A 90 11.50 3.03 -16.12
CA ASP A 90 12.92 2.70 -16.36
C ASP A 90 13.67 2.29 -15.08
N THR A 91 12.97 2.12 -13.96
CA THR A 91 13.58 1.67 -12.70
C THR A 91 14.29 0.34 -12.88
N ASP A 92 15.60 0.32 -12.59
CA ASP A 92 16.38 -0.92 -12.56
C ASP A 92 15.89 -1.87 -11.45
N GLN A 93 15.03 -2.82 -11.85
CA GLN A 93 14.42 -3.81 -10.97
C GLN A 93 15.44 -4.65 -10.19
N VAL A 94 16.60 -4.98 -10.79
CA VAL A 94 17.63 -5.77 -10.09
C VAL A 94 18.30 -4.94 -9.00
N ALA A 95 18.59 -3.66 -9.28
CA ALA A 95 19.12 -2.75 -8.28
C ALA A 95 18.10 -2.48 -7.16
N MET A 96 16.82 -2.34 -7.51
CA MET A 96 15.74 -2.14 -6.55
C MET A 96 15.60 -3.34 -5.61
N LEU A 97 15.54 -4.57 -6.14
CA LEU A 97 15.47 -5.77 -5.30
C LEU A 97 16.66 -5.91 -4.34
N LYS A 98 17.87 -5.54 -4.77
CA LYS A 98 19.04 -5.50 -3.88
C LYS A 98 18.89 -4.43 -2.79
N ALA A 99 18.43 -3.24 -3.15
CA ALA A 99 18.20 -2.15 -2.23
C ALA A 99 17.13 -2.49 -1.19
N MET A 100 16.03 -3.10 -1.61
CA MET A 100 14.98 -3.60 -0.74
C MET A 100 15.50 -4.66 0.24
N ASN A 101 16.29 -5.61 -0.24
CA ASN A 101 16.85 -6.65 0.62
C ASN A 101 17.83 -6.07 1.66
N GLU A 102 18.64 -5.08 1.28
CA GLU A 102 19.48 -4.31 2.23
C GLU A 102 18.61 -3.57 3.26
N THR A 103 17.56 -2.87 2.81
CA THR A 103 16.65 -2.11 3.67
C THR A 103 15.91 -3.01 4.67
N ASN A 104 15.38 -4.15 4.22
CA ASN A 104 14.69 -5.14 5.06
C ASN A 104 15.62 -5.80 6.09
N ARG A 105 16.90 -5.97 5.74
CA ARG A 105 17.90 -6.55 6.66
C ARG A 105 18.28 -5.55 7.74
N ASP A 106 18.41 -4.28 7.38
CA ASP A 106 19.06 -3.29 8.25
C ASP A 106 18.05 -2.45 9.07
N ASN A 107 16.77 -2.40 8.66
CA ASN A 107 15.71 -1.71 9.40
C ASN A 107 14.78 -2.69 10.11
N ARG A 108 14.54 -2.44 11.40
CA ARG A 108 13.68 -3.29 12.22
C ARG A 108 12.22 -3.11 11.85
N CYS A 109 11.47 -4.21 11.80
CA CYS A 109 10.02 -4.23 11.58
C CYS A 109 9.57 -3.73 10.20
N ILE A 110 10.51 -3.50 9.27
CA ILE A 110 10.22 -2.98 7.94
C ILE A 110 10.22 -4.12 6.93
N LYS A 111 9.25 -4.05 6.02
CA LYS A 111 9.16 -4.91 4.84
C LYS A 111 8.91 -4.06 3.60
N CYS A 112 9.92 -4.02 2.73
CA CYS A 112 9.80 -3.49 1.38
C CYS A 112 9.26 -4.59 0.46
N SER A 113 8.24 -4.28 -0.34
CA SER A 113 7.65 -5.20 -1.32
C SER A 113 7.24 -4.44 -2.59
N ILE A 114 7.52 -5.00 -3.76
CA ILE A 114 6.97 -4.51 -5.04
C ILE A 114 5.58 -5.12 -5.16
N VAL A 115 4.55 -4.26 -5.17
CA VAL A 115 3.14 -4.67 -5.19
C VAL A 115 2.59 -4.67 -6.61
N ASP A 116 3.08 -3.76 -7.46
CA ASP A 116 2.82 -3.73 -8.90
C ASP A 116 4.08 -3.24 -9.64
N LYS A 117 4.08 -3.28 -10.98
CA LYS A 117 5.21 -2.91 -11.86
C LYS A 117 5.84 -1.57 -11.48
N ASP A 118 5.02 -0.60 -11.11
CA ASP A 118 5.35 0.79 -10.81
C ASP A 118 5.10 1.16 -9.34
N LEU A 119 4.91 0.18 -8.47
CA LEU A 119 4.52 0.41 -7.08
C LEU A 119 5.32 -0.44 -6.09
N LEU A 120 5.98 0.26 -5.16
CA LEU A 120 6.64 -0.31 -4.00
C LEU A 120 6.01 0.17 -2.71
N TRP A 121 5.84 -0.75 -1.77
CA TRP A 121 5.42 -0.47 -0.41
C TRP A 121 6.58 -0.69 0.55
N ILE A 122 6.72 0.21 1.51
CA ILE A 122 7.49 0.00 2.73
C ILE A 122 6.48 -0.12 3.86
N THR A 123 6.41 -1.27 4.52
CA THR A 123 5.33 -1.58 5.46
C THR A 123 5.89 -2.00 6.81
N ILE A 124 5.22 -1.55 7.88
CA ILE A 124 5.29 -2.15 9.21
C ILE A 124 4.00 -2.93 9.43
N GLU A 125 4.13 -4.17 9.90
CA GLU A 125 3.01 -5.07 10.16
C GLU A 125 2.90 -5.33 11.68
N SER A 126 1.73 -5.10 12.28
CA SER A 126 1.49 -5.26 13.72
C SER A 126 0.17 -5.96 14.02
N TYR A 127 0.00 -6.41 15.27
CA TYR A 127 -1.30 -6.81 15.80
C TYR A 127 -1.70 -5.82 16.89
N ASP A 128 -2.87 -5.22 16.74
CA ASP A 128 -3.39 -4.20 17.64
C ASP A 128 -4.82 -4.59 18.07
N ALA A 129 -5.06 -4.73 19.37
CA ALA A 129 -6.41 -5.02 19.89
C ALA A 129 -7.24 -3.75 20.06
N THR A 130 -6.59 -2.59 20.20
CA THR A 130 -7.26 -1.29 20.39
C THR A 130 -6.49 -0.16 19.72
N VAL A 131 -7.18 0.94 19.39
CA VAL A 131 -6.53 2.15 18.83
C VAL A 131 -5.50 2.75 19.79
N ALA A 132 -5.66 2.51 21.10
CA ALA A 132 -4.70 2.93 22.11
C ALA A 132 -3.41 2.10 22.08
N GLU A 133 -3.42 0.89 21.55
CA GLU A 133 -2.21 0.10 21.30
C GLU A 133 -1.48 0.60 20.05
N PHE A 134 -2.22 0.79 18.95
CA PHE A 134 -1.71 1.43 17.73
C PHE A 134 -1.04 2.78 18.03
N GLY A 135 -1.71 3.63 18.81
CA GLY A 135 -1.21 4.96 19.17
C GLY A 135 0.07 4.96 20.00
N LYS A 136 0.44 3.85 20.68
CA LYS A 136 1.69 3.79 21.46
C LYS A 136 2.93 3.71 20.58
N THR A 137 2.81 3.14 19.39
CA THR A 137 3.92 2.91 18.46
C THR A 137 3.83 3.76 17.21
N TYR A 138 2.69 4.44 16.97
CA TYR A 138 2.41 5.24 15.79
C TYR A 138 3.55 6.18 15.38
N ASP A 139 4.01 7.07 16.27
CA ASP A 139 5.05 8.05 15.93
C ASP A 139 6.36 7.38 15.51
N LEU A 140 6.75 6.34 16.25
CA LEU A 140 7.95 5.55 15.97
C LEU A 140 7.83 4.82 14.63
N TYR A 141 6.67 4.27 14.32
CA TYR A 141 6.42 3.57 13.06
C TYR A 141 6.44 4.55 11.89
N LEU A 142 5.83 5.72 12.03
CA LEU A 142 5.84 6.76 11.00
C LEU A 142 7.25 7.27 10.72
N GLU A 143 8.06 7.48 11.77
CA GLU A 143 9.49 7.83 11.65
C GLU A 143 10.25 6.74 10.90
N HIS A 144 10.20 5.49 11.36
CA HIS A 144 10.90 4.37 10.71
C HIS A 144 10.49 4.15 9.25
N LEU A 145 9.21 4.32 8.92
CA LEU A 145 8.73 4.24 7.53
C LEU A 145 9.38 5.32 6.66
N SER A 146 9.42 6.56 7.15
CA SER A 146 10.03 7.68 6.42
C SER A 146 11.54 7.51 6.26
N GLU A 147 12.25 7.11 7.31
CA GLU A 147 13.69 6.85 7.29
C GLU A 147 14.05 5.70 6.35
N SER A 148 13.25 4.63 6.36
CA SER A 148 13.44 3.49 5.46
C SER A 148 13.32 3.88 3.99
N GLY A 149 12.46 4.85 3.66
CA GLY A 149 12.40 5.40 2.30
C GLY A 149 13.70 6.09 1.88
N VAL A 150 14.33 6.83 2.79
CA VAL A 150 15.64 7.47 2.55
C VAL A 150 16.73 6.40 2.36
N ILE A 151 16.76 5.38 3.22
CA ILE A 151 17.74 4.29 3.16
C ILE A 151 17.57 3.50 1.86
N LEU A 152 16.34 3.17 1.47
CA LEU A 152 16.04 2.47 0.23
C LEU A 152 16.56 3.27 -0.99
N ALA A 153 16.31 4.57 -1.03
CA ALA A 153 16.78 5.44 -2.11
C ALA A 153 18.32 5.50 -2.18
N GLN A 154 19.00 5.54 -1.03
CA GLN A 154 20.47 5.50 -0.99
C GLN A 154 21.03 4.17 -1.49
N ALA A 155 20.44 3.05 -1.05
CA ALA A 155 20.83 1.71 -1.47
C ALA A 155 20.56 1.49 -2.98
N TYR A 156 19.44 1.98 -3.49
CA TYR A 156 19.13 1.93 -4.92
C TYR A 156 20.18 2.67 -5.75
N ASN A 157 20.52 3.90 -5.36
CA ASN A 157 21.54 4.70 -6.04
C ASN A 157 22.92 4.02 -6.07
N LYS A 158 23.28 3.30 -5.01
CA LYS A 158 24.50 2.49 -4.95
C LYS A 158 24.48 1.35 -5.97
N TYR A 159 23.43 0.53 -5.98
CA TYR A 159 23.35 -0.65 -6.86
C TYR A 159 23.14 -0.31 -8.33
N SER A 160 22.42 0.77 -8.65
CA SER A 160 22.23 1.22 -10.02
C SER A 160 23.55 1.71 -10.67
N LYS A 161 24.46 2.28 -9.88
CA LYS A 161 25.79 2.69 -10.35
C LYS A 161 26.73 1.51 -10.58
N GLU A 162 26.64 0.45 -9.78
CA GLU A 162 27.47 -0.76 -9.96
C GLU A 162 27.26 -1.42 -11.33
N LYS A 163 26.01 -1.49 -11.81
CA LYS A 163 25.68 -2.02 -13.14
C LYS A 163 26.32 -1.20 -14.27
N THR A 164 26.36 0.12 -14.13
CA THR A 164 26.97 1.03 -15.10
C THR A 164 28.48 0.83 -15.21
N ASN A 165 29.14 0.41 -14.14
CA ASN A 165 30.58 0.16 -14.12
C ASN A 165 30.97 -1.25 -14.60
N GLN A 166 30.07 -2.24 -14.53
CA GLN A 166 30.31 -3.60 -15.03
C GLN A 166 30.05 -3.76 -16.55
N SER A 167 29.44 -2.76 -17.17
CA SER A 167 29.10 -2.74 -18.61
C SER A 167 30.10 -1.94 -19.46
N LYS A 168 31.20 -1.48 -18.86
CA LYS A 168 32.36 -0.85 -19.52
C LYS A 168 33.56 -1.77 -19.43
#